data_AF-A0A7C5NZD6-F1
#
_entry.id   AF-A0A7C5NZD6-F1
#
_cell.length_a   1.000
_cell.length_b   1.000
_cell.length_c   1.000
_cell.angle_alpha   90.00
_cell.angle_beta   90.00
_cell.angle_gamma   90.00
#
_symmetry.space_group_name_H-M   'P 1'
#
loop_
_entity.id
_entity.type
_entity.pdbx_description
1 polymer ?
#
loop_
_entity_poly.entity_id
_entity_poly.type
_entity_poly.pdbx_seq_one_letter_code
_entity_poly.pdbx_strand_id
1 'polypeptide(L)'
;MTNSVERAPGRMRSTRPASSTIPVNMADILPGAGGGVEPALAGCGIQGAVEWYAMKPARQPPAGFTLVEIMIVVAIVGLLASLSLPLFAKARRTSLRQKCILNQRAIYDAVLCYEMDFRTDLSSIRNNGVQIRSTLLNAGYMNPINNFDCPSSPIRDYDDYQLIYSNRDLVSTRCTILPTDHLPPH
;
A
#
# COMPACT_ATOMS: atom_id res chain seq x y z
N MET A 1 15.73 40.28 -50.45
CA MET A 1 16.56 39.11 -50.80
C MET A 1 17.64 39.02 -49.75
N THR A 2 17.43 38.32 -48.65
CA THR A 2 17.87 36.92 -48.49
C THR A 2 16.86 36.11 -47.69
N ASN A 3 16.71 34.85 -48.08
CA ASN A 3 15.69 33.90 -47.64
C ASN A 3 16.31 32.87 -46.69
N SER A 4 15.50 32.40 -45.73
CA SER A 4 15.46 31.10 -45.03
C SER A 4 16.75 30.44 -44.50
N VAL A 5 16.73 29.97 -43.24
CA VAL A 5 16.43 28.57 -42.87
C VAL A 5 16.25 28.48 -41.34
N GLU A 6 14.99 28.41 -40.88
CA GLU A 6 14.66 27.90 -39.55
C GLU A 6 14.78 26.36 -39.56
N ARG A 7 15.56 25.82 -38.63
CA ARG A 7 15.77 24.37 -38.48
C ARG A 7 14.85 23.85 -37.37
N ALA A 8 13.71 23.30 -37.76
CA ALA A 8 12.80 22.60 -36.86
C ALA A 8 13.45 21.32 -36.27
N PRO A 9 13.21 20.96 -35.00
CA PRO A 9 13.64 19.68 -34.45
C PRO A 9 12.79 18.51 -34.98
N GLY A 10 13.48 17.45 -35.39
CA GLY A 10 12.91 16.27 -36.04
C GLY A 10 11.97 15.47 -35.15
N ARG A 11 10.81 15.13 -35.71
CA ARG A 11 9.80 14.22 -35.17
C ARG A 11 10.37 12.80 -35.13
N MET A 12 10.90 12.36 -33.99
CA MET A 12 11.36 10.98 -33.81
C MET A 12 10.18 10.01 -33.82
N ARG A 13 10.32 8.98 -34.66
CA ARG A 13 9.37 7.91 -34.91
C ARG A 13 9.38 6.97 -33.70
N SER A 14 8.25 6.90 -33.00
CA SER A 14 7.96 5.88 -31.99
C SER A 14 8.14 4.48 -32.59
N THR A 15 9.24 3.82 -32.28
CA THR A 15 9.35 2.37 -32.41
C THR A 15 9.02 1.80 -31.02
N ARG A 16 7.77 1.33 -30.90
CA ARG A 16 7.26 0.66 -29.71
C ARG A 16 8.00 -0.68 -29.56
N PRO A 17 8.61 -1.02 -28.41
CA PRO A 17 8.86 -2.41 -28.10
C PRO A 17 7.53 -3.10 -27.81
N ALA A 18 7.35 -4.28 -28.38
CA ALA A 18 6.16 -5.10 -28.27
C ALA A 18 5.81 -5.38 -26.81
N SER A 19 4.56 -5.08 -26.42
CA SER A 19 3.99 -5.58 -25.18
C SER A 19 3.89 -7.10 -25.27
N SER A 20 4.68 -7.83 -24.49
CA SER A 20 4.42 -9.23 -24.19
C SER A 20 3.18 -9.32 -23.30
N THR A 21 2.01 -9.15 -23.91
CA THR A 21 0.74 -9.51 -23.32
C THR A 21 0.72 -11.02 -23.25
N ILE A 22 1.11 -11.57 -22.10
CA ILE A 22 0.75 -12.95 -21.74
C ILE A 22 -0.78 -12.96 -21.63
N PRO A 23 -1.51 -13.74 -22.44
CA PRO A 23 -2.94 -13.88 -22.26
C PRO A 23 -3.16 -14.75 -21.02
N VAL A 24 -3.47 -14.14 -19.88
CA VAL A 24 -4.12 -14.86 -18.78
C VAL A 24 -5.57 -15.09 -19.19
N ASN A 25 -5.86 -16.31 -19.62
CA ASN A 25 -7.21 -16.73 -19.95
C ASN A 25 -8.00 -16.85 -18.64
N MET A 26 -9.10 -16.11 -18.50
CA MET A 26 -9.94 -16.13 -17.29
C MET A 26 -10.62 -17.49 -17.03
N ALA A 27 -10.47 -18.47 -17.95
CA ALA A 27 -10.96 -19.82 -17.78
C ALA A 27 -10.12 -20.71 -16.83
N ASP A 28 -8.89 -20.29 -16.47
CA ASP A 28 -7.97 -21.13 -15.68
C ASP A 28 -8.10 -20.97 -14.15
N ILE A 29 -9.03 -20.15 -13.66
CA ILE A 29 -9.27 -19.91 -12.20
C ILE A 29 -10.70 -20.32 -11.81
N LEU A 30 -11.21 -21.42 -12.38
CA LEU A 30 -12.42 -22.07 -11.87
C LEU A 30 -12.03 -23.36 -11.13
N PRO A 31 -12.34 -23.49 -9.83
CA PRO A 31 -12.28 -24.80 -9.17
C PRO A 31 -13.34 -25.70 -9.83
N GLY A 32 -12.87 -26.79 -10.43
CA GLY A 32 -13.68 -27.77 -11.12
C GLY A 32 -14.76 -28.35 -10.21
N ALA A 33 -16.01 -28.14 -10.62
CA ALA A 33 -17.13 -28.97 -10.23
C ALA A 33 -17.15 -30.20 -11.14
N GLY A 34 -17.12 -31.41 -10.55
CA GLY A 34 -17.45 -32.64 -11.27
C GLY A 34 -16.76 -33.88 -10.73
N GLY A 35 -17.56 -34.87 -10.33
CA GLY A 35 -17.15 -36.28 -10.26
C GLY A 35 -17.26 -36.91 -8.88
N GLY A 36 -18.45 -37.45 -8.58
CA GLY A 36 -18.60 -38.42 -7.50
C GLY A 36 -17.84 -39.71 -7.83
N VAL A 37 -17.08 -40.19 -6.85
CA VAL A 37 -16.71 -41.60 -6.70
C VAL A 37 -16.77 -41.91 -5.21
N GLU A 38 -17.86 -42.53 -4.78
CA GLU A 38 -17.86 -43.35 -3.58
C GLU A 38 -16.88 -44.52 -3.81
N PRO A 39 -16.00 -44.82 -2.83
CA PRO A 39 -15.54 -46.17 -2.63
C PRO A 39 -16.05 -46.67 -1.28
N ALA A 40 -16.97 -47.63 -1.39
CA ALA A 40 -17.07 -48.84 -0.58
C ALA A 40 -16.44 -48.78 0.82
N LEU A 41 -17.30 -48.57 1.81
CA LEU A 41 -17.14 -49.05 3.18
C LEU A 41 -17.09 -50.60 3.16
N ALA A 42 -15.89 -51.16 2.96
CA ALA A 42 -15.58 -52.52 3.33
C ALA A 42 -15.09 -52.52 4.78
N GLY A 43 -15.87 -53.14 5.65
CA GLY A 43 -15.58 -53.23 7.08
C GLY A 43 -14.27 -53.96 7.38
N CYS A 44 -13.62 -53.52 8.44
CA CYS A 44 -12.80 -54.40 9.27
C CYS A 44 -13.25 -54.20 10.71
N GLY A 45 -13.83 -55.25 11.26
CA GLY A 45 -14.36 -55.28 12.61
C GLY A 45 -13.26 -55.12 13.65
N ILE A 46 -13.55 -54.27 14.63
CA ILE A 46 -13.07 -54.41 16.00
C ILE A 46 -14.25 -54.16 16.93
N GLN A 47 -15.04 -55.21 17.16
CA GLN A 47 -15.97 -55.27 18.29
C GLN A 47 -15.15 -55.60 19.55
N GLY A 48 -14.52 -54.56 20.11
CA GLY A 48 -14.11 -54.53 21.50
C GLY A 48 -15.21 -53.82 22.29
N ALA A 49 -15.97 -54.58 23.09
CA ALA A 49 -16.94 -54.04 24.01
C ALA A 49 -16.23 -53.22 25.11
N VAL A 50 -16.11 -51.92 24.89
CA VAL A 50 -15.94 -50.94 25.98
C VAL A 50 -17.33 -50.52 26.42
N GLU A 51 -17.78 -51.11 27.51
CA GLU A 51 -19.02 -50.76 28.19
C GLU A 51 -18.83 -49.35 28.80
N TRP A 52 -19.10 -48.33 28.00
CA TRP A 52 -19.12 -46.94 28.45
C TRP A 52 -20.30 -46.77 29.40
N TYR A 53 -20.04 -46.84 30.70
CA TYR A 53 -20.92 -46.26 31.71
C TYR A 53 -21.08 -44.77 31.40
N ALA A 54 -22.15 -44.44 30.66
CA ALA A 54 -22.56 -43.08 30.37
C ALA A 54 -22.98 -42.41 31.69
N MET A 55 -22.02 -41.75 32.35
CA MET A 55 -22.34 -40.80 33.40
C MET A 55 -23.15 -39.67 32.76
N LYS A 56 -24.43 -39.58 33.14
CA LYS A 56 -25.28 -38.43 32.81
C LYS A 56 -24.51 -37.17 33.21
N PRO A 57 -24.15 -36.27 32.27
CA PRO A 57 -23.54 -35.02 32.67
C PRO A 57 -24.54 -34.29 33.57
N ALA A 58 -24.19 -34.12 34.84
CA ALA A 58 -24.96 -33.29 35.74
C ALA A 58 -24.96 -31.88 35.12
N ARG A 59 -26.12 -31.45 34.62
CA ARG A 59 -26.31 -30.10 34.11
C ARG A 59 -26.05 -29.16 35.29
N GLN A 60 -24.88 -28.52 35.29
CA GLN A 60 -24.61 -27.46 36.25
C GLN A 60 -25.56 -26.30 35.92
N PRO A 61 -26.24 -25.73 36.92
CA PRO A 61 -27.07 -24.56 36.69
C PRO A 61 -26.19 -23.45 36.10
N PRO A 62 -26.66 -22.69 35.11
CA PRO A 62 -25.89 -21.59 34.56
C PRO A 62 -25.57 -20.61 35.69
N ALA A 63 -24.28 -20.43 35.99
CA ALA A 63 -23.83 -19.39 36.89
C ALA A 63 -24.20 -18.03 36.25
N GLY A 64 -25.12 -17.31 36.89
CA GLY A 64 -25.52 -15.98 36.45
C GLY A 64 -24.42 -14.97 36.74
N PHE A 65 -24.05 -14.16 35.75
CA PHE A 65 -23.15 -13.02 35.93
C PHE A 65 -23.75 -12.06 36.95
N THR A 66 -22.99 -11.69 37.97
CA THR A 66 -23.44 -10.66 38.91
C THR A 66 -23.30 -9.27 38.26
N LEU A 67 -24.20 -8.34 38.56
CA LEU A 67 -24.13 -6.96 38.05
C LEU A 67 -22.80 -6.29 38.44
N VAL A 68 -22.33 -6.59 39.65
CA VAL A 68 -21.06 -6.10 40.20
C VAL A 68 -19.86 -6.58 39.37
N GLU A 69 -19.89 -7.82 38.91
CA GLU A 69 -18.82 -8.40 38.10
C GLU A 69 -18.71 -7.73 36.73
N ILE A 70 -19.83 -7.33 36.12
CA ILE A 70 -19.80 -6.52 34.90
C ILE A 70 -19.36 -5.08 35.20
N MET A 71 -19.78 -4.51 36.34
CA MET A 71 -19.46 -3.13 36.72
C MET A 71 -17.96 -2.90 36.90
N ILE A 72 -17.25 -3.80 37.58
CA ILE A 72 -15.81 -3.66 37.79
C ILE A 72 -15.02 -3.85 36.50
N VAL A 73 -15.48 -4.73 35.60
CA VAL A 73 -14.82 -4.97 34.30
C VAL A 73 -14.87 -3.72 33.44
N VAL A 74 -16.03 -3.08 33.29
CA VAL A 74 -16.12 -1.85 32.48
C VAL A 74 -15.36 -0.69 33.12
N ALA A 75 -15.28 -0.64 34.45
CA ALA A 75 -14.47 0.36 35.16
C ALA A 75 -12.97 0.21 34.86
N ILE A 76 -12.44 -1.01 34.89
CA ILE A 76 -11.02 -1.27 34.59
C ILE A 76 -10.74 -1.04 33.10
N VAL A 77 -11.60 -1.50 32.19
CA VAL A 77 -11.43 -1.28 30.74
C VAL A 77 -11.45 0.22 30.42
N GLY A 78 -12.35 1.00 31.03
CA GLY A 78 -12.41 2.45 30.85
C GLY A 78 -11.12 3.15 31.29
N LEU A 79 -10.56 2.74 32.43
CA LEU A 79 -9.27 3.24 32.91
C LEU A 79 -8.13 2.93 31.91
N LEU A 80 -8.01 1.68 31.46
CA LEU A 80 -6.97 1.29 30.49
C LEU A 80 -7.13 1.98 29.13
N ALA A 81 -8.37 2.14 28.65
CA ALA A 81 -8.66 2.82 27.40
C ALA A 81 -8.26 4.31 27.46
N SER A 82 -8.53 4.99 28.59
CA SER A 82 -8.17 6.41 28.78
C SER A 82 -6.68 6.69 28.62
N LEU A 83 -5.83 5.75 29.06
CA LEU A 83 -4.36 5.85 28.94
C LEU A 83 -3.86 5.47 27.53
N SER A 84 -4.56 4.57 26.85
CA SER A 84 -4.14 4.02 25.56
C SER A 84 -4.40 4.97 24.38
N LEU A 85 -5.48 5.74 24.43
CA LEU A 85 -5.88 6.67 23.35
C LEU A 85 -4.81 7.72 22.99
N PRO A 86 -4.22 8.48 23.93
CA PRO A 86 -3.22 9.50 23.59
C PRO A 86 -1.95 8.89 23.00
N LEU A 87 -1.56 7.70 23.49
CA LEU A 87 -0.39 7.00 22.99
C LEU A 87 -0.60 6.51 21.54
N PHE A 88 -1.79 6.00 21.24
CA PHE A 88 -2.14 5.56 19.89
C PHE A 88 -2.12 6.72 18.88
N ALA A 89 -2.61 7.90 19.25
CA ALA A 89 -2.57 9.08 18.39
C ALA A 89 -1.13 9.49 18.04
N LYS A 90 -0.20 9.43 19.02
CA LYS A 90 1.22 9.71 18.79
C LYS A 90 1.86 8.66 17.87
N ALA A 91 1.60 7.38 18.12
CA ALA A 91 2.11 6.28 17.30
C ALA A 91 1.59 6.31 15.86
N ARG A 92 0.35 6.76 15.66
CA ARG A 92 -0.21 6.97 14.32
C ARG A 92 0.49 8.12 13.60
N ARG A 93 0.74 9.25 14.26
CA ARG A 93 1.47 10.38 13.63
C ARG A 93 2.88 9.98 13.22
N THR A 94 3.59 9.20 14.04
CA THR A 94 4.94 8.73 13.71
C THR A 94 4.93 7.77 12.52
N SER A 95 3.96 6.85 12.43
CA SER A 95 3.86 5.94 11.28
C SER A 95 3.52 6.67 9.98
N LEU A 96 2.63 7.67 10.03
CA LEU A 96 2.31 8.52 8.88
C LEU A 96 3.53 9.32 8.42
N ARG A 97 4.29 9.90 9.36
CA ARG A 97 5.55 10.58 9.06
C ARG A 97 6.55 9.65 8.37
N GLN A 98 6.76 8.46 8.91
CA GLN A 98 7.69 7.48 8.32
C GLN A 98 7.25 7.07 6.91
N LYS A 99 5.95 6.84 6.69
CA LYS A 99 5.41 6.55 5.37
C LYS A 99 5.64 7.70 4.38
N CYS A 100 5.46 8.95 4.82
CA CYS A 100 5.72 10.12 3.99
C CYS A 100 7.20 10.20 3.57
N ILE A 101 8.13 9.93 4.50
CA ILE A 101 9.58 9.92 4.22
C ILE A 101 9.94 8.79 3.23
N LEU A 102 9.35 7.60 3.37
CA LEU A 102 9.54 6.50 2.44
C LEU A 102 9.05 6.85 1.02
N ASN A 103 7.89 7.48 0.90
CA ASN A 103 7.37 7.97 -0.38
C ASN A 103 8.32 9.01 -1.01
N GLN A 104 8.81 9.98 -0.23
CA GLN A 104 9.77 10.99 -0.72
C GLN A 104 11.04 10.35 -1.28
N ARG A 105 11.58 9.35 -0.57
CA ARG A 105 12.76 8.60 -1.03
C ARG A 105 12.47 7.81 -2.30
N ALA A 106 11.34 7.11 -2.36
CA ALA A 106 10.94 6.38 -3.56
C ALA A 106 10.77 7.29 -4.79
N ILE A 107 10.18 8.48 -4.61
CA ILE A 107 10.07 9.49 -5.67
C ILE A 107 11.45 10.00 -6.08
N TYR A 108 12.30 10.33 -5.10
CA TYR A 108 13.66 10.81 -5.36
C TYR A 108 14.47 9.80 -6.19
N ASP A 109 14.49 8.54 -5.76
CA ASP A 109 15.19 7.46 -6.46
C ASP A 109 14.62 7.26 -7.88
N ALA A 110 13.29 7.31 -8.04
CA ALA A 110 12.66 7.18 -9.34
C ALA A 110 12.98 8.34 -10.30
N VAL A 111 13.03 9.57 -9.78
CA VAL A 111 13.43 10.74 -10.58
C VAL A 111 14.90 10.61 -10.99
N LEU A 112 15.80 10.25 -10.07
CA LEU A 112 17.20 10.04 -10.41
C LEU A 112 17.38 8.99 -11.50
N CYS A 113 16.71 7.84 -11.39
CA CYS A 113 16.74 6.80 -12.43
C CYS A 113 16.25 7.33 -13.78
N TYR A 114 15.12 8.05 -13.78
CA TYR A 114 14.59 8.66 -15.00
C TYR A 114 15.59 9.66 -15.63
N GLU A 115 16.18 10.54 -14.83
CA GLU A 115 17.12 11.56 -15.32
C GLU A 115 18.40 10.92 -15.86
N MET A 116 18.88 9.83 -15.25
CA MET A 116 20.01 9.04 -15.75
C MET A 116 19.72 8.39 -17.11
N ASP A 117 18.53 7.78 -17.25
CA ASP A 117 18.19 7.01 -18.46
C ASP A 117 17.84 7.92 -19.65
N PHE A 118 17.14 9.04 -19.42
CA PHE A 118 16.73 9.96 -20.49
C PHE A 118 17.69 11.13 -20.71
N ARG A 119 18.67 11.35 -19.82
CA ARG A 119 19.56 12.54 -19.80
C ARG A 119 18.81 13.87 -19.86
N THR A 120 17.59 13.88 -19.31
CA THR A 120 16.72 15.06 -19.22
C THR A 120 16.31 15.25 -17.79
N ASP A 121 16.51 16.45 -17.25
CA ASP A 121 16.02 16.80 -15.92
C ASP A 121 14.51 17.12 -15.94
N LEU A 122 13.84 16.93 -14.79
CA LEU A 122 12.44 17.34 -14.60
C LEU A 122 12.32 18.77 -14.02
N SER A 123 13.36 19.59 -14.10
CA SER A 123 13.36 20.93 -13.48
C SER A 123 12.26 21.84 -14.05
N SER A 124 11.89 21.67 -15.32
CA SER A 124 10.81 22.41 -15.99
C SER A 124 9.42 22.16 -15.40
N ILE A 125 9.18 20.98 -14.81
CA ILE A 125 7.90 20.56 -14.23
C ILE A 125 7.97 20.40 -12.70
N ARG A 126 9.04 20.89 -12.07
CA ARG A 126 9.34 20.67 -10.64
C ARG A 126 8.24 21.08 -9.65
N ASN A 127 7.35 21.99 -10.05
CA ASN A 127 6.24 22.50 -9.24
C ASN A 127 4.89 21.85 -9.59
N ASN A 128 4.88 20.85 -10.48
CA ASN A 128 3.68 20.17 -10.94
C ASN A 128 3.77 18.67 -10.62
N GLY A 129 3.36 18.32 -9.40
CA GLY A 129 3.40 16.93 -8.91
C GLY A 129 2.61 15.97 -9.79
N VAL A 130 1.47 16.41 -10.33
CA VAL A 130 0.63 15.60 -11.23
C VAL A 130 1.37 15.25 -12.53
N GLN A 131 2.06 16.22 -13.13
CA GLN A 131 2.85 15.98 -14.34
C GLN A 131 4.05 15.08 -14.06
N ILE A 132 4.81 15.36 -12.99
CA ILE A 132 5.95 14.52 -12.57
C ILE A 132 5.51 13.06 -12.40
N ARG A 133 4.40 12.85 -11.67
CA ARG A 133 3.80 11.53 -11.50
C ARG A 133 3.50 10.87 -12.83
N SER A 134 2.79 11.57 -13.73
CA SER A 134 2.42 11.00 -15.02
C SER A 134 3.64 10.60 -15.86
N THR A 135 4.70 11.41 -15.85
CA THR A 135 5.95 11.12 -16.56
C THR A 135 6.61 9.86 -16.01
N LEU A 136 6.71 9.73 -14.69
CA LEU A 136 7.39 8.60 -14.04
C LEU A 136 6.59 7.30 -14.10
N LEU A 137 5.25 7.38 -14.02
CA LEU A 137 4.36 6.24 -14.22
C LEU A 137 4.40 5.75 -15.67
N ASN A 138 4.32 6.67 -16.64
CA ASN A 138 4.37 6.32 -18.07
C ASN A 138 5.73 5.75 -18.48
N ALA A 139 6.81 6.18 -17.82
CA ALA A 139 8.14 5.66 -18.03
C ALA A 139 8.43 4.35 -17.25
N GLY A 140 7.53 3.94 -16.36
CA GLY A 140 7.62 2.66 -15.64
C GLY A 140 8.53 2.65 -14.40
N TYR A 141 8.98 3.81 -13.92
CA TYR A 141 9.82 3.89 -12.70
C TYR A 141 9.01 3.84 -11.40
N MET A 142 7.68 3.99 -11.48
CA MET A 142 6.79 3.92 -10.33
C MET A 142 5.50 3.16 -10.63
N ASN A 143 4.92 2.58 -9.59
CA ASN A 143 3.61 1.93 -9.65
C ASN A 143 2.52 2.94 -9.20
N PRO A 144 1.30 2.91 -9.75
CA PRO A 144 0.20 3.85 -9.42
C PRO A 144 -0.34 3.82 -7.96
N ILE A 145 0.32 3.19 -6.99
CA ILE A 145 -0.25 2.97 -5.65
C ILE A 145 0.05 4.13 -4.69
N ASN A 146 -0.72 5.22 -4.74
CA ASN A 146 -0.67 6.35 -3.79
C ASN A 146 0.77 6.90 -3.49
N ASN A 147 1.72 6.71 -4.40
CA ASN A 147 3.13 7.08 -4.19
C ASN A 147 3.33 8.60 -4.08
N PHE A 148 2.40 9.39 -4.64
CA PHE A 148 2.48 10.85 -4.70
C PHE A 148 1.56 11.59 -3.72
N ASP A 149 0.84 10.87 -2.87
CA ASP A 149 0.03 11.48 -1.81
C ASP A 149 0.75 11.36 -0.46
N CYS A 150 0.72 12.45 0.29
CA CYS A 150 1.08 12.44 1.69
C CYS A 150 -0.04 11.72 2.47
N PRO A 151 0.30 10.72 3.31
CA PRO A 151 -0.72 9.99 4.07
C PRO A 151 -1.38 10.83 5.16
N SER A 152 -0.85 12.02 5.45
CA SER A 152 -1.44 13.03 6.34
C SER A 152 -2.34 14.03 5.61
N SER A 153 -2.37 14.02 4.27
CA SER A 153 -3.23 14.90 3.49
C SER A 153 -4.70 14.47 3.63
N PRO A 154 -5.64 15.41 3.82
CA PRO A 154 -7.07 15.11 3.82
C PRO A 154 -7.62 14.84 2.41
N ILE A 155 -6.91 15.27 1.36
CA ILE A 155 -7.34 15.20 -0.04
C ILE A 155 -6.30 14.36 -0.81
N ARG A 156 -6.75 13.66 -1.86
CA ARG A 156 -5.89 12.90 -2.78
C ARG A 156 -5.87 13.58 -4.14
N ASP A 157 -4.94 14.51 -4.29
CA ASP A 157 -4.67 15.32 -5.48
C ASP A 157 -3.34 14.95 -6.15
N TYR A 158 -2.48 14.16 -5.49
CA TYR A 158 -1.22 13.64 -6.00
C TYR A 158 -0.17 14.71 -6.33
N ASP A 159 -0.21 15.84 -5.64
CA ASP A 159 0.74 16.96 -5.76
C ASP A 159 1.42 17.34 -4.42
N ASP A 160 1.29 16.47 -3.42
CA ASP A 160 1.81 16.65 -2.06
C ASP A 160 3.35 16.66 -1.95
N TYR A 161 4.05 16.38 -3.05
CA TYR A 161 5.51 16.31 -3.11
C TYR A 161 6.07 17.22 -4.20
N GLN A 162 7.14 17.94 -3.85
CA GLN A 162 7.83 18.88 -4.72
C GLN A 162 9.32 18.53 -4.84
N LEU A 163 9.88 18.70 -6.04
CA LEU A 163 11.28 18.44 -6.32
C LEU A 163 12.12 19.70 -6.10
N ILE A 164 13.16 19.57 -5.28
CA ILE A 164 14.12 20.62 -5.00
C ILE A 164 15.39 20.38 -5.82
N TYR A 165 15.57 21.20 -6.85
CA TYR A 165 16.78 21.27 -7.66
C TYR A 165 17.69 22.40 -7.20
N SER A 166 18.99 22.14 -7.23
CA SER A 166 20.06 23.14 -7.21
C SER A 166 20.67 23.17 -8.60
N ASN A 167 20.38 24.23 -9.36
CA ASN A 167 20.73 24.32 -10.77
C ASN A 167 20.10 23.20 -11.61
N ARG A 168 20.85 22.14 -11.95
CA ARG A 168 20.35 20.96 -12.69
C ARG A 168 20.35 19.67 -11.88
N ASP A 169 20.87 19.71 -10.65
CA ASP A 169 21.00 18.51 -9.83
C ASP A 169 19.82 18.42 -8.86
N LEU A 170 19.19 17.25 -8.78
CA LEU A 170 18.15 16.97 -7.82
C LEU A 170 18.78 16.88 -6.41
N VAL A 171 18.39 17.78 -5.51
CA VAL A 171 18.91 17.85 -4.14
C VAL A 171 18.05 17.02 -3.20
N SER A 172 16.73 17.19 -3.25
CA SER A 172 15.80 16.50 -2.36
C SER A 172 14.37 16.56 -2.88
N THR A 173 13.57 15.60 -2.44
CA THR A 173 12.10 15.65 -2.56
C THR A 173 11.53 16.13 -1.23
N ARG A 174 10.62 17.10 -1.25
CA ARG A 174 9.99 17.68 -0.04
C ARG A 174 8.48 17.50 -0.09
N CYS A 175 7.87 17.23 1.07
CA CYS A 175 6.41 17.28 1.23
C CYS A 175 5.89 18.72 1.41
N THR A 176 4.83 19.10 0.69
CA THR A 176 4.19 20.43 0.76
C THR A 176 3.24 20.56 1.95
N ILE A 177 2.61 19.47 2.40
CA ILE A 177 1.63 19.44 3.50
C ILE A 177 2.28 19.74 4.86
N LEU A 178 3.41 19.09 5.16
CA LEU A 178 4.11 19.19 6.46
C LEU A 178 5.63 19.30 6.22
N PRO A 179 6.12 20.46 5.75
CA PRO A 179 7.48 20.61 5.28
C PRO A 179 8.55 20.52 6.37
N THR A 180 8.20 20.87 7.62
CA THR A 180 9.12 20.83 8.77
C THR A 180 9.15 19.47 9.47
N ASP A 181 8.01 18.77 9.50
CA ASP A 181 7.89 17.50 10.21
C ASP A 181 8.30 16.31 9.34
N HIS A 182 8.00 16.34 8.04
CA HIS A 182 8.26 15.24 7.13
C HIS A 182 9.58 15.39 6.38
N LEU A 183 10.64 15.83 7.06
CA LEU A 183 11.97 15.89 6.46
C LEU A 183 12.65 14.51 6.59
N PRO A 184 13.22 13.95 5.50
CA PRO A 184 14.08 12.79 5.61
C PRO A 184 15.27 13.13 6.53
N PRO A 185 15.76 12.16 7.34
CA PRO A 185 16.98 12.36 8.11
C PRO A 185 18.14 12.65 7.16
N HIS A 186 18.95 13.66 7.50
CA HIS A 186 20.18 14.02 6.79
C HIS A 186 21.21 12.89 6.80
#